data_AF-A0A961HHP2-F1
#
_entry.id   AF-A0A961HHP2-F1
#
_cell.length_a   1.000
_cell.length_b   1.000
_cell.length_c   1.000
_cell.angle_alpha   90.00
_cell.angle_beta   90.00
_cell.angle_gamma   90.00
#
_symmetry.space_group_name_H-M   'P 1'
#
loop_
_entity.id
_entity.type
_entity.pdbx_description
1 polymer ?
#
loop_
_entity_poly.entity_id
_entity_poly.type
_entity_poly.pdbx_seq_one_letter_code
_entity_poly.pdbx_strand_id
1 'polypeptide(L)'
;MELLILVLVGAIIVTSFADKRGMQPALIIILVGLGVSFIPGVPHVELESEILLTVVLPPLLYSAALGFSFANFVRNIRPILGLGVAMVVITAFAVGWVTSTVLPEFTFTLALLLGAIVAPPDAVTAVAIGHKLGLPKRLMSILTGESLVNDAAALS
;
A
#
# COMPACT_ATOMS: atom_id res chain seq x y z
N MET A 1 11.57 -23.13 4.53
CA MET A 1 11.88 -22.27 5.70
C MET A 1 13.20 -21.51 5.51
N GLU A 2 14.30 -22.17 5.20
CA GLU A 2 15.63 -21.53 5.01
C GLU A 2 15.64 -20.41 3.95
N LEU A 3 14.98 -20.64 2.81
CA LEU A 3 14.88 -19.67 1.74
C LEU A 3 14.08 -18.40 2.15
N LEU A 4 13.03 -18.58 2.96
CA LEU A 4 12.21 -17.48 3.47
C LEU A 4 13.00 -16.63 4.46
N ILE A 5 13.80 -17.26 5.32
CA ILE A 5 14.73 -16.56 6.22
C ILE A 5 15.75 -15.76 5.40
N LEU A 6 16.30 -16.34 4.34
CA LEU A 6 17.28 -15.67 3.48
C LEU A 6 16.68 -14.44 2.77
N VAL A 7 15.45 -14.56 2.26
CA VAL A 7 14.70 -13.42 1.69
C VAL A 7 14.42 -12.36 2.75
N LEU A 8 14.00 -12.75 3.95
CA LEU A 8 13.69 -11.82 5.04
C LEU A 8 14.94 -11.04 5.48
N VAL A 9 16.05 -11.75 5.67
CA VAL A 9 17.34 -11.14 6.03
C VAL A 9 17.84 -10.23 4.90
N GLY A 10 17.74 -10.66 3.65
CA GLY A 10 18.05 -9.84 2.49
C GLY A 10 17.23 -8.55 2.46
N ALA A 11 15.91 -8.65 2.67
CA ALA A 11 15.02 -7.51 2.73
C ALA A 11 15.39 -6.55 3.88
N ILE A 12 15.73 -7.07 5.07
CA ILE A 12 16.18 -6.25 6.22
C ILE A 12 17.48 -5.51 5.89
N ILE A 13 18.45 -6.17 5.25
CA ILE A 13 19.73 -5.56 4.85
C ILE A 13 19.48 -4.43 3.84
N VAL A 14 18.70 -4.70 2.80
CA VAL A 14 18.35 -3.71 1.77
C VAL A 14 17.61 -2.52 2.39
N THR A 15 16.64 -2.79 3.28
CA THR A 15 15.88 -1.76 4.00
C THR A 15 16.80 -0.88 4.83
N SER A 16 17.67 -1.49 5.64
CA SER A 16 18.59 -0.79 6.52
C SER A 16 19.60 0.05 5.74
N PHE A 17 20.07 -0.45 4.59
CA PHE A 17 20.95 0.29 3.70
C PHE A 17 20.23 1.48 3.04
N ALA A 18 19.02 1.26 2.52
CA ALA A 18 18.22 2.30 1.90
C ALA A 18 17.91 3.44 2.87
N ASP A 19 17.52 3.11 4.11
CA ASP A 19 17.25 4.11 5.13
C ASP A 19 18.49 4.92 5.52
N LYS A 20 19.66 4.29 5.66
CA LYS A 20 20.92 5.00 5.93
C LYS A 20 21.30 5.99 4.83
N ARG A 21 20.91 5.71 3.58
CA ARG A 21 21.15 6.59 2.42
C ARG A 21 20.05 7.64 2.22
N GLY A 22 19.04 7.68 3.07
CA GLY A 22 17.88 8.58 2.91
C GLY A 22 16.97 8.21 1.74
N MET A 23 17.09 6.99 1.21
CA MET A 23 16.27 6.50 0.11
C MET A 23 14.95 5.91 0.64
N GLN A 24 13.96 5.72 -0.24
CA GLN A 24 12.69 5.06 0.10
C GLN A 24 12.87 3.53 0.04
N PRO A 25 12.83 2.80 1.16
CA PRO A 25 13.17 1.36 1.18
C PRO A 25 12.29 0.51 0.26
N ALA A 26 10.99 0.79 0.21
CA ALA A 26 10.04 0.06 -0.64
C ALA A 26 10.47 0.06 -2.12
N LEU A 27 10.85 1.22 -2.66
CA LEU A 27 11.30 1.32 -4.06
C LEU A 27 12.58 0.52 -4.29
N ILE A 28 13.53 0.56 -3.36
CA ILE A 28 14.79 -0.18 -3.46
C ILE A 28 14.55 -1.68 -3.40
N ILE A 29 13.68 -2.14 -2.50
CA ILE A 29 13.31 -3.57 -2.40
C ILE A 29 12.65 -4.04 -3.70
N ILE A 30 11.74 -3.26 -4.29
CA ILE A 30 11.10 -3.61 -5.56
C ILE A 30 12.15 -3.72 -6.68
N LEU A 31 13.05 -2.74 -6.79
CA LEU A 31 14.09 -2.75 -7.83
C LEU A 31 15.07 -3.92 -7.67
N VAL A 32 15.48 -4.21 -6.43
CA VAL A 32 16.36 -5.35 -6.13
C VAL A 32 15.63 -6.66 -6.40
N GLY A 33 14.39 -6.80 -5.95
CA GLY A 33 13.57 -8.00 -6.19
C GLY A 33 13.33 -8.25 -7.68
N LEU A 34 13.02 -7.19 -8.43
CA LEU A 34 12.89 -7.25 -9.89
C LEU A 34 14.19 -7.68 -10.56
N GLY A 35 15.33 -7.10 -10.15
CA GLY A 35 16.65 -7.50 -10.65
C GLY A 35 16.96 -8.97 -10.37
N VAL A 36 16.65 -9.45 -9.16
CA VAL A 36 16.83 -10.85 -8.75
C VAL A 36 15.91 -11.79 -9.52
N SER A 37 14.70 -11.37 -9.90
CA SER A 37 13.76 -12.21 -10.66
C SER A 37 14.27 -12.60 -12.06
N PHE A 38 15.22 -11.86 -12.63
CA PHE A 38 15.83 -12.19 -13.92
C PHE A 38 16.98 -13.19 -13.80
N ILE A 39 17.42 -13.56 -12.59
CA ILE A 39 18.52 -14.51 -12.38
C ILE A 39 18.00 -15.95 -12.56
N PRO A 40 18.47 -16.68 -13.59
CA PRO A 40 18.04 -18.05 -13.81
C PRO A 40 18.51 -18.95 -12.65
N GLY A 41 17.60 -19.79 -12.14
CA GLY A 41 17.86 -20.70 -11.03
C GLY A 41 17.48 -20.16 -9.64
N VAL A 42 16.95 -18.92 -9.54
CA VAL A 42 16.33 -18.45 -8.31
C VAL A 42 15.01 -19.20 -8.08
N PRO A 43 14.85 -19.93 -6.97
CA PRO A 43 13.59 -20.59 -6.65
C PRO A 43 12.47 -19.58 -6.45
N HIS A 44 11.27 -19.89 -6.97
CA HIS A 44 10.10 -19.06 -6.80
C HIS A 44 9.62 -19.18 -5.36
N VAL A 45 9.73 -18.09 -4.61
CA VAL A 45 9.23 -18.00 -3.23
C VAL A 45 7.81 -17.50 -3.29
N GLU A 46 6.85 -18.41 -3.21
CA GLU A 46 5.45 -18.05 -3.00
C GLU A 46 5.20 -17.89 -1.50
N LEU A 47 4.83 -16.68 -1.10
CA LEU A 47 4.34 -16.40 0.25
C LEU A 47 2.85 -16.65 0.27
N GLU A 48 2.41 -17.60 1.10
CA GLU A 48 0.98 -17.85 1.30
C GLU A 48 0.31 -16.60 1.89
N SER A 49 -0.75 -16.15 1.22
CA SER A 49 -1.52 -14.98 1.64
C SER A 49 -2.11 -15.16 3.05
N GLU A 50 -2.42 -16.40 3.44
CA GLU A 50 -2.92 -16.71 4.78
C GLU A 50 -1.91 -16.31 5.87
N ILE A 51 -0.61 -16.53 5.65
CA ILE A 51 0.45 -16.11 6.57
C ILE A 51 0.53 -14.58 6.66
N LEU A 52 0.41 -13.88 5.52
CA LEU A 52 0.39 -12.42 5.51
C LEU A 52 -0.81 -11.86 6.30
N LEU A 53 -2.00 -12.40 6.04
CA LEU A 53 -3.24 -11.95 6.67
C LEU A 53 -3.32 -12.29 8.17
N THR A 54 -2.79 -13.44 8.59
CA THR A 54 -2.89 -13.88 10.00
C THR A 54 -1.71 -13.48 10.86
N VAL A 55 -0.51 -13.33 10.31
CA VAL A 55 0.71 -13.06 11.09
C VAL A 55 1.19 -11.63 10.91
N VAL A 56 1.17 -11.09 9.70
CA VAL A 56 1.75 -9.77 9.39
C VAL A 56 0.72 -8.65 9.57
N LEU A 57 -0.51 -8.85 9.09
CA LEU A 57 -1.57 -7.84 9.15
C LEU A 57 -1.95 -7.42 10.57
N PRO A 58 -2.16 -8.34 11.55
CA PRO A 58 -2.63 -7.95 12.87
C PRO A 58 -1.69 -6.99 13.64
N PRO A 59 -0.36 -7.24 13.72
CA PRO A 59 0.54 -6.30 14.39
C PRO A 59 0.66 -4.96 13.64
N LEU A 60 0.59 -4.95 12.31
CA LEU A 60 0.58 -3.71 11.52
C LEU A 60 -0.68 -2.87 11.82
N LEU A 61 -1.86 -3.49 11.80
CA LEU A 61 -3.12 -2.83 12.13
C LEU A 61 -3.15 -2.35 13.58
N TYR A 62 -2.65 -3.16 14.52
CA TYR A 62 -2.55 -2.78 15.92
C TYR A 62 -1.64 -1.56 16.11
N SER A 63 -0.47 -1.55 15.47
CA SER A 63 0.45 -0.41 15.51
C SER A 63 -0.17 0.85 14.91
N ALA A 64 -0.90 0.74 13.80
CA ALA A 64 -1.62 1.85 13.19
C ALA A 64 -2.74 2.38 14.11
N ALA A 65 -3.48 1.47 14.77
CA ALA A 65 -4.56 1.82 15.69
C ALA A 65 -4.07 2.55 16.94
N LEU A 66 -2.86 2.25 17.45
CA LEU A 66 -2.29 2.94 18.60
C LEU A 66 -2.01 4.43 18.32
N GLY A 67 -1.73 4.81 17.07
CA GLY A 67 -1.56 6.20 16.64
C GLY A 67 -2.87 6.92 16.32
N PHE A 68 -3.99 6.20 16.31
CA PHE A 68 -5.28 6.71 15.86
C PHE A 68 -6.01 7.49 16.96
N SER A 69 -6.45 8.71 16.64
CA SER A 69 -7.31 9.50 17.51
C SER A 69 -8.69 9.63 16.91
N PHE A 70 -9.66 8.93 17.50
CA PHE A 70 -11.06 8.95 17.06
C PHE A 70 -11.65 10.37 17.02
N ALA A 71 -11.29 11.21 18.00
CA ALA A 71 -11.73 12.61 18.03
C ALA A 71 -11.20 13.43 16.84
N ASN A 72 -9.95 13.22 16.42
CA ASN A 72 -9.39 13.87 15.24
C ASN A 72 -9.98 13.32 13.94
N PHE A 73 -10.31 12.02 13.88
CA PHE A 73 -10.97 11.40 12.74
C PHE A 73 -12.35 12.03 12.47
N VAL A 74 -13.21 12.09 13.49
CA VAL A 74 -14.55 12.69 13.36
C VAL A 74 -14.45 14.16 12.97
N ARG A 75 -13.47 14.91 13.52
CA ARG A 75 -13.26 16.33 13.20
C ARG A 75 -12.81 16.57 11.76
N ASN A 76 -12.16 15.60 11.11
CA ASN A 76 -11.67 15.71 9.74
C ASN A 76 -12.42 14.77 8.77
N ILE A 77 -13.60 14.26 9.14
CA ILE A 77 -14.33 13.26 8.34
C ILE A 77 -14.71 13.75 6.93
N ARG A 78 -15.01 15.04 6.77
CA ARG A 78 -15.33 15.64 5.45
C ARG A 78 -14.15 15.56 4.46
N PRO A 79 -12.94 16.09 4.78
CA PRO A 79 -11.79 15.94 3.90
C PRO A 79 -11.34 14.49 3.74
N ILE A 80 -11.48 13.63 4.77
CA ILE A 80 -11.17 12.20 4.67
C ILE A 80 -12.10 11.51 3.65
N LEU A 81 -13.41 11.76 3.71
CA LEU A 81 -14.35 11.19 2.73
C LEU A 81 -14.13 11.77 1.33
N GLY A 82 -13.79 13.06 1.22
CA GLY A 82 -13.50 13.70 -0.06
C GLY A 82 -12.25 13.13 -0.74
N LEU A 83 -11.14 13.03 -0.01
CA LEU A 83 -9.88 12.53 -0.56
C LEU A 83 -9.84 11.00 -0.62
N GLY A 84 -10.34 10.30 0.41
CA GLY A 84 -10.28 8.84 0.46
C GLY A 84 -11.37 8.14 -0.35
N VAL A 85 -12.60 8.65 -0.40
CA VAL A 85 -13.71 7.96 -1.09
C VAL A 85 -13.95 8.54 -2.47
N ALA A 86 -14.12 9.86 -2.57
CA ALA A 86 -14.45 10.46 -3.86
C ALA A 86 -13.28 10.36 -4.87
N MET A 87 -12.04 10.56 -4.43
CA MET A 87 -10.87 10.39 -5.30
C MET A 87 -10.72 8.94 -5.77
N VAL A 88 -10.90 7.94 -4.89
CA VAL A 88 -10.84 6.52 -5.27
C VAL A 88 -11.90 6.19 -6.31
N VAL A 89 -13.15 6.61 -6.11
CA VAL A 89 -14.22 6.40 -7.09
C VAL A 89 -13.86 7.04 -8.43
N ILE A 90 -13.43 8.31 -8.44
CA ILE A 90 -13.02 9.01 -9.67
C ILE A 90 -11.88 8.27 -10.37
N THR A 91 -10.88 7.81 -9.62
CA THR A 91 -9.71 7.13 -10.17
C THR A 91 -10.08 5.75 -10.72
N ALA A 92 -10.95 5.01 -10.04
CA ALA A 92 -11.44 3.71 -10.51
C ALA A 92 -12.23 3.84 -11.81
N PHE A 93 -13.12 4.83 -11.91
CA PHE A 93 -13.84 5.11 -13.15
C PHE A 93 -12.93 5.63 -14.26
N ALA A 94 -11.94 6.46 -13.96
CA ALA A 94 -10.98 6.95 -14.95
C ALA A 94 -10.13 5.80 -15.51
N VAL A 95 -9.56 4.94 -14.65
CA VAL A 95 -8.78 3.77 -15.05
C VAL A 95 -9.66 2.77 -15.80
N GLY A 96 -10.88 2.52 -15.32
CA GLY A 96 -11.83 1.62 -16.00
C GLY A 96 -12.22 2.13 -17.38
N TRP A 97 -12.48 3.43 -17.52
CA TRP A 97 -12.74 4.06 -18.82
C TRP A 97 -11.56 3.90 -19.76
N VAL A 98 -10.35 4.31 -19.35
CA VAL A 98 -9.13 4.19 -20.16
C VAL A 98 -8.89 2.74 -20.57
N THR A 99 -8.98 1.80 -19.63
CA THR A 99 -8.76 0.37 -19.90
C THR A 99 -9.79 -0.16 -20.90
N SER A 100 -11.08 0.19 -20.76
CA SER A 100 -12.12 -0.23 -21.71
C SER A 100 -11.91 0.33 -23.12
N THR A 101 -11.26 1.49 -23.25
CA THR A 101 -10.95 2.08 -24.57
C THR A 101 -9.69 1.50 -25.21
N VAL A 102 -8.69 1.12 -24.39
CA VAL A 102 -7.41 0.60 -24.87
C VAL A 102 -7.47 -0.92 -25.09
N LEU A 103 -8.25 -1.64 -24.28
CA LEU A 103 -8.47 -3.08 -24.38
C LEU A 103 -9.96 -3.33 -24.68
N PRO A 104 -10.34 -3.42 -25.97
CA PRO A 104 -11.74 -3.66 -26.38
C PRO A 104 -12.28 -5.03 -25.92
N GLU A 105 -11.39 -5.97 -25.60
CA GLU A 105 -11.75 -7.31 -25.11
C GLU A 105 -12.24 -7.31 -23.65
N PHE A 106 -11.99 -6.23 -22.91
CA PHE A 106 -12.43 -6.12 -21.52
C PHE A 106 -13.86 -5.57 -21.48
N THR A 107 -14.78 -6.32 -20.87
CA THR A 107 -16.09 -5.78 -20.48
C THR A 107 -15.87 -4.57 -19.56
N PHE A 108 -16.73 -3.55 -19.65
CA PHE A 108 -16.63 -2.37 -18.77
C PHE A 108 -16.56 -2.74 -17.28
N THR A 109 -17.27 -3.80 -16.86
CA THR A 109 -17.18 -4.34 -15.50
C THR A 109 -15.78 -4.82 -15.12
N LEU A 110 -15.09 -5.56 -16.01
CA LEU A 110 -13.71 -6.03 -15.78
C LEU A 110 -12.72 -4.86 -15.72
N ALA A 111 -12.89 -3.90 -16.62
CA ALA A 111 -12.08 -2.69 -16.63
C ALA A 111 -12.28 -1.84 -15.36
N LEU A 112 -13.52 -1.70 -14.90
CA LEU A 112 -13.84 -1.02 -13.64
C LEU A 112 -13.27 -1.76 -12.43
N LEU A 113 -13.28 -3.10 -12.44
CA LEU A 113 -12.72 -3.93 -11.37
C LEU A 113 -11.20 -3.75 -11.28
N LEU A 114 -10.50 -3.70 -12.41
CA LEU A 114 -9.08 -3.32 -12.47
C LEU A 114 -8.86 -1.89 -11.93
N GLY A 115 -9.73 -0.96 -12.31
CA GLY A 115 -9.73 0.40 -11.76
C GLY A 115 -9.88 0.43 -10.25
N ALA A 116 -10.77 -0.39 -9.68
CA ALA A 116 -10.99 -0.49 -8.24
C ALA A 116 -9.80 -1.11 -7.48
N ILE A 117 -9.03 -2.02 -8.11
CA ILE A 117 -7.82 -2.59 -7.52
C ILE A 117 -6.68 -1.55 -7.48
N VAL A 118 -6.58 -0.70 -8.51
CA VAL A 118 -5.48 0.27 -8.66
C VAL A 118 -5.77 1.62 -8.00
N ALA A 119 -7.04 2.02 -7.90
CA ALA A 119 -7.46 3.34 -7.40
C ALA A 119 -7.13 3.65 -5.93
N PRO A 120 -7.20 2.69 -4.98
CA PRO A 120 -6.79 2.88 -3.59
C PRO A 120 -5.40 3.54 -3.48
N PRO A 121 -5.28 4.79 -2.98
CA PRO A 121 -3.97 5.38 -2.74
C PRO A 121 -3.27 4.62 -1.61
N ASP A 122 -1.98 4.31 -1.81
CA ASP A 122 -1.16 3.64 -0.79
C ASP A 122 -0.82 4.63 0.34
N ALA A 123 -1.80 4.78 1.23
CA ALA A 123 -1.74 5.73 2.32
C ALA A 123 -0.73 5.31 3.40
N VAL A 124 -0.31 4.04 3.45
CA VAL A 124 0.83 3.59 4.28
C VAL A 124 2.11 4.26 3.79
N THR A 125 2.33 4.28 2.48
CA THR A 125 3.48 4.96 1.86
C THR A 125 3.40 6.49 2.08
N ALA A 126 2.22 7.08 1.99
CA ALA A 126 2.03 8.51 2.23
C ALA A 126 2.27 8.92 3.70
N VAL A 127 1.84 8.10 4.67
CA VAL A 127 2.12 8.28 6.10
C VAL A 127 3.62 8.17 6.38
N ALA A 128 4.31 7.19 5.81
CA ALA A 128 5.75 7.00 6.00
C ALA A 128 6.58 8.19 5.48
N ILE A 129 6.24 8.71 4.30
CA ILE A 129 6.89 9.90 3.71
C ILE A 129 6.56 11.15 4.53
N GLY A 130 5.31 11.30 4.97
CA GLY A 130 4.89 12.43 5.80
C GLY A 130 5.65 12.52 7.13
N HIS A 131 5.96 11.37 7.74
CA HIS A 131 6.78 11.29 8.95
C HIS A 131 8.23 11.72 8.68
N LYS A 132 8.81 11.35 7.52
CA LYS A 132 10.17 11.77 7.11
C LYS A 132 10.25 13.26 6.76
N LEU A 133 9.18 13.85 6.25
CA LEU A 133 9.10 15.28 5.90
C LEU A 133 8.71 16.19 7.07
N GLY A 134 8.42 15.63 8.25
CA GLY A 134 8.05 16.41 9.43
C GLY A 134 6.66 17.06 9.31
N LEU A 135 5.72 16.40 8.63
CA LEU A 135 4.39 16.98 8.41
C LEU A 135 3.65 17.23 9.73
N PRO A 136 2.82 18.30 9.80
CA PRO A 136 2.06 18.63 11.01
C PRO A 136 1.20 17.44 11.45
N LYS A 137 1.09 17.21 12.76
CA LYS A 137 0.33 16.09 13.37
C LYS A 137 -1.09 15.91 12.79
N ARG A 138 -1.71 17.01 12.35
CA ARG A 138 -3.03 17.01 11.72
C ARG A 138 -3.03 16.37 10.31
N LEU A 139 -2.01 16.62 9.49
CA LEU A 139 -1.89 15.98 8.17
C LEU A 139 -1.61 14.48 8.33
N MET A 140 -0.72 14.12 9.26
CA MET A 140 -0.43 12.73 9.59
C MET A 140 -1.69 11.96 9.99
N SER A 141 -2.51 12.55 10.88
CA SER A 141 -3.78 11.98 11.30
C SER A 141 -4.79 11.80 10.16
N ILE A 142 -4.79 12.67 9.15
CA ILE A 142 -5.70 12.57 7.99
C ILE A 142 -5.26 11.43 7.09
N LEU A 143 -3.96 11.36 6.76
CA LEU A 143 -3.37 10.31 5.93
C LEU A 143 -3.52 8.91 6.57
N THR A 144 -3.29 8.78 7.87
CA THR A 144 -3.50 7.50 8.57
C THR A 144 -4.99 7.11 8.60
N GLY A 145 -5.89 8.09 8.74
CA GLY A 145 -7.34 7.86 8.70
C GLY A 145 -7.83 7.40 7.33
N GLU A 146 -7.28 7.97 6.26
CA GLU A 146 -7.54 7.55 4.88
C GLU A 146 -7.08 6.10 4.63
N SER A 147 -5.87 5.76 5.05
CA SER A 147 -5.32 4.40 4.91
C SER A 147 -6.20 3.32 5.55
N LEU A 148 -6.65 3.56 6.78
CA LEU A 148 -7.46 2.59 7.52
C LEU A 148 -8.83 2.35 6.86
N VAL A 149 -9.44 3.39 6.29
CA VAL A 149 -10.72 3.28 5.57
C VAL A 149 -10.52 2.53 4.25
N ASN A 150 -9.41 2.81 3.57
CA ASN A 150 -9.07 2.20 2.30
C ASN A 150 -8.79 0.68 2.46
N ASP A 151 -8.02 0.29 3.47
CA ASP A 151 -7.75 -1.12 3.78
C ASP A 151 -9.02 -1.87 4.20
N ALA A 152 -9.92 -1.22 4.95
CA ALA A 152 -11.19 -1.82 5.34
C ALA A 152 -12.12 -2.04 4.13
N ALA A 153 -12.12 -1.12 3.16
CA ALA A 153 -12.90 -1.23 1.93
C ALA A 153 -12.32 -2.25 0.94
N ALA A 154 -11.01 -2.47 0.95
CA ALA A 154 -10.35 -3.47 0.11
C ALA A 154 -10.54 -4.92 0.62
N LEU A 155 -10.86 -5.10 1.90
CA LEU A 155 -11.08 -6.40 2.53
C LEU A 155 -12.54 -6.86 2.56
N SER A 156 -13.49 -6.00 2.16
CA SER A 156 -14.94 -6.27 2.09
C SER A 156 -15.42 -6.47 0.65
#